data_AF-A0A7C1J077-F1
#
_entry.id   AF-A0A7C1J077-F1
#
_cell.length_a   1.000
_cell.length_b   1.000
_cell.length_c   1.000
_cell.angle_alpha   90.00
_cell.angle_beta   90.00
_cell.angle_gamma   90.00
#
_symmetry.space_group_name_H-M   'P 1'
#
loop_
_entity.id
_entity.type
_entity.pdbx_description
1 polymer ?
#
loop_
_entity_poly.entity_id
_entity_poly.type
_entity_poly.pdbx_seq_one_letter_code
_entity_poly.pdbx_strand_id
1 'polypeptide(L)'
;MQFTDSKHQRRNFANPIMGVLLIVAVVMGLVSSLDEQGQFDIRTLGMNLATELIGAVITYYIIDRIVKNSIDNSELKPQMIRRLENPDPGITWQALKDLEAKGWLQDGSLYGWFLRRANFKNADLLAMDTNGLGMYRCNLEGAKIEEEQLAVMTDLRRTIMPDGKLYDGRYCLIGDLAWAQDRYGIDVNTATHDEMAAFYEVPVETYLEGQRWAKANLESLGVTAPDYLRKLDA
;
A
#
# COMPACT_ATOMS: atom_id res chain seq x y z
N MET A 1 -25.73 -10.84 8.15
CA MET A 1 -24.44 -11.13 7.48
C MET A 1 -23.59 -11.89 8.49
N GLN A 2 -23.59 -13.23 8.42
CA GLN A 2 -22.90 -14.08 9.37
C GLN A 2 -21.41 -14.11 9.01
N PHE A 3 -20.55 -13.60 9.90
CA PHE A 3 -19.12 -13.85 9.84
C PHE A 3 -18.90 -15.33 10.15
N THR A 4 -18.74 -16.14 9.12
CA THR A 4 -18.24 -17.51 9.27
C THR A 4 -16.83 -17.46 9.81
N ASP A 5 -16.63 -18.09 10.96
CA ASP A 5 -15.39 -18.18 11.71
C ASP A 5 -14.24 -18.72 10.84
N SER A 6 -13.35 -17.81 10.41
CA SER A 6 -12.19 -18.15 9.57
C SER A 6 -11.22 -19.11 10.28
N LYS A 7 -11.34 -19.36 11.59
CA LYS A 7 -10.53 -20.36 12.29
C LYS A 7 -10.87 -21.80 11.90
N HIS A 8 -12.09 -22.10 11.49
CA HIS A 8 -12.45 -23.46 11.07
C HIS A 8 -11.95 -23.80 9.66
N GLN A 9 -11.82 -22.81 8.78
CA GLN A 9 -11.26 -23.01 7.43
C GLN A 9 -9.71 -23.15 7.46
N ARG A 10 -9.05 -22.56 8.47
CA ARG A 10 -7.58 -22.62 8.71
C ARG A 10 -7.04 -24.03 8.94
N ARG A 11 -7.82 -24.92 9.55
CA ARG A 11 -7.37 -26.29 9.88
C ARG A 11 -7.41 -27.25 8.68
N ASN A 12 -8.14 -26.89 7.63
CA ASN A 12 -8.37 -27.78 6.48
C ASN A 12 -7.33 -27.63 5.36
N PHE A 13 -6.63 -26.49 5.24
CA PHE A 13 -5.65 -26.26 4.18
C PHE A 13 -4.24 -26.80 4.47
N ALA A 14 -3.82 -26.85 5.75
CA ALA A 14 -2.49 -27.36 6.13
C ALA A 14 -2.41 -28.90 6.12
N ASN A 15 -3.53 -29.59 6.38
CA ASN A 15 -3.60 -31.05 6.43
C ASN A 15 -3.29 -31.76 5.10
N PRO A 16 -3.79 -31.33 3.93
CA PRO A 16 -3.52 -32.03 2.67
C PRO A 16 -2.07 -31.90 2.20
N ILE A 17 -1.43 -30.73 2.39
CA ILE A 17 -0.04 -30.52 1.96
C ILE A 17 0.92 -31.41 2.76
N MET A 18 0.74 -31.48 4.09
CA MET A 18 1.51 -32.38 4.94
C MET A 18 1.26 -33.86 4.59
N GLY A 19 0.01 -34.22 4.28
CA GLY A 19 -0.33 -35.55 3.79
C GLY A 19 0.41 -35.93 2.50
N VAL A 20 0.45 -35.02 1.52
CA VAL A 20 1.17 -35.22 0.25
C VAL A 20 2.68 -35.36 0.49
N LEU A 21 3.29 -34.47 1.29
CA LEU A 21 4.73 -34.54 1.59
C LEU A 21 5.12 -35.84 2.29
N LEU A 22 4.31 -36.31 3.24
CA LEU A 22 4.52 -37.59 3.91
C LEU A 22 4.38 -38.78 2.96
N ILE A 23 3.39 -38.77 2.07
CA ILE A 23 3.21 -39.84 1.07
C ILE A 23 4.42 -39.89 0.14
N VAL A 24 4.89 -38.74 -0.35
CA VAL A 24 6.05 -38.67 -1.25
C VAL A 24 7.31 -39.21 -0.55
N ALA A 25 7.57 -38.82 0.70
CA ALA A 25 8.71 -39.32 1.47
C ALA A 25 8.64 -40.84 1.72
N VAL A 26 7.46 -41.37 2.06
CA VAL A 26 7.29 -42.81 2.25
C VAL A 26 7.53 -43.57 0.93
N VAL A 27 7.02 -43.07 -0.19
CA VAL A 27 7.21 -43.70 -1.50
C VAL A 27 8.69 -43.66 -1.93
N MET A 28 9.38 -42.52 -1.77
CA MET A 28 10.79 -42.39 -2.11
C MET A 28 11.69 -43.28 -1.23
N GLY A 29 11.40 -43.33 0.08
CA GLY A 29 12.09 -44.24 1.00
C GLY A 29 11.93 -45.71 0.62
N LEU A 30 10.71 -46.14 0.27
CA LEU A 30 10.43 -47.51 -0.17
C LEU A 30 11.14 -47.86 -1.48
N VAL A 31 11.09 -46.97 -2.48
CA VAL A 31 11.76 -47.19 -3.77
C VAL A 31 13.28 -47.29 -3.58
N SER A 32 13.86 -46.43 -2.73
CA SER A 32 15.31 -46.41 -2.49
C SER A 32 15.82 -47.59 -1.65
N SER A 33 14.92 -48.35 -1.00
CA SER A 33 15.28 -49.53 -0.20
C SER A 33 15.36 -50.85 -0.98
N LEU A 34 15.01 -50.82 -2.27
CA LEU A 34 15.14 -51.96 -3.17
C LEU A 34 16.51 -51.95 -3.84
N ASP A 35 17.27 -53.03 -3.69
CA ASP A 35 18.54 -53.21 -4.41
C ASP A 35 18.33 -53.67 -5.87
N GLU A 36 19.42 -53.79 -6.65
CA GLU A 36 19.36 -54.23 -8.05
C GLU A 36 18.77 -55.65 -8.25
N GLN A 37 18.70 -56.45 -7.19
CA GLN A 37 18.12 -57.79 -7.17
C GLN A 37 16.70 -57.82 -6.58
N GLY A 38 16.16 -56.66 -6.18
CA GLY A 38 14.85 -56.52 -5.54
C GLY A 38 14.81 -56.96 -4.07
N GLN A 39 15.95 -57.17 -3.41
CA GLN A 39 15.99 -57.42 -1.98
C GLN A 39 15.85 -56.11 -1.20
N PHE A 40 15.18 -56.22 -0.05
CA PHE A 40 14.78 -55.06 0.75
C PHE A 40 15.79 -54.81 1.87
N ASP A 41 16.44 -53.65 1.86
CA ASP A 41 17.36 -53.24 2.93
C ASP A 41 16.68 -52.30 3.94
N ILE A 42 16.31 -52.87 5.09
CA ILE A 42 15.70 -52.14 6.20
C ILE A 42 16.60 -51.02 6.74
N ARG A 43 17.93 -51.16 6.67
CA ARG A 43 18.85 -50.12 7.15
C ARG A 43 18.85 -48.92 6.21
N THR A 44 18.90 -49.16 4.91
CA THR A 44 18.81 -48.12 3.89
C THR A 44 17.45 -47.43 3.92
N LEU A 45 16.35 -48.18 4.10
CA LEU A 45 15.03 -47.60 4.34
C LEU A 45 15.05 -46.66 5.55
N GLY A 46 15.57 -47.11 6.69
CA GLY A 46 15.57 -46.33 7.93
C GLY A 46 16.34 -45.02 7.84
N MET A 47 17.53 -45.02 7.19
CA MET A 47 18.36 -43.82 7.04
C MET A 47 17.74 -42.80 6.07
N ASN A 48 17.21 -43.27 4.95
CA ASN A 48 16.59 -42.40 3.94
C ASN A 48 15.27 -41.83 4.46
N LEU A 49 14.42 -42.68 5.05
CA LEU A 49 13.14 -42.27 5.61
C LEU A 49 13.33 -41.28 6.77
N ALA A 50 14.30 -41.49 7.66
CA ALA A 50 14.56 -40.56 8.78
C ALA A 50 14.97 -39.17 8.28
N THR A 51 15.86 -39.12 7.28
CA THR A 51 16.36 -37.85 6.72
C THR A 51 15.24 -37.08 6.02
N GLU A 52 14.42 -37.77 5.24
CA GLU A 52 13.27 -37.16 4.55
C GLU A 52 12.18 -36.70 5.52
N LEU A 53 11.88 -37.46 6.58
CA LEU A 53 10.92 -37.05 7.60
C LEU A 53 11.37 -35.78 8.33
N ILE A 54 12.66 -35.67 8.67
CA ILE A 54 13.22 -34.45 9.27
C ILE A 54 13.07 -33.27 8.31
N GLY A 55 13.42 -33.46 7.03
CA GLY A 55 13.26 -32.44 6.00
C GLY A 55 11.81 -31.99 5.80
N ALA A 56 10.86 -32.94 5.80
CA ALA A 56 9.43 -32.66 5.68
C ALA A 56 8.89 -31.87 6.88
N VAL A 57 9.33 -32.19 8.10
CA VAL A 57 8.95 -31.44 9.32
C VAL A 57 9.48 -30.02 9.29
N ILE A 58 10.76 -29.83 8.92
CA ILE A 58 11.35 -28.49 8.78
C ILE A 58 10.63 -27.68 7.71
N THR A 59 10.40 -28.29 6.54
CA THR A 59 9.69 -27.65 5.42
C THR A 59 8.28 -27.25 5.82
N TYR A 60 7.53 -28.13 6.49
CA TYR A 60 6.20 -27.82 6.99
C TYR A 60 6.23 -26.64 7.96
N TYR A 61 7.17 -26.62 8.91
CA TYR A 61 7.29 -25.52 9.88
C TYR A 61 7.58 -24.18 9.19
N ILE A 62 8.46 -24.18 8.18
CA ILE A 62 8.76 -22.98 7.38
C ILE A 62 7.51 -22.51 6.62
N ILE A 63 6.82 -23.43 5.93
CA ILE A 63 5.62 -23.12 5.16
C ILE A 63 4.52 -22.60 6.09
N ASP A 64 4.23 -23.27 7.20
CA ASP A 64 3.20 -22.84 8.15
C ASP A 64 3.49 -21.42 8.68
N ARG A 65 4.75 -21.13 9.02
CA ARG A 65 5.17 -19.81 9.50
C ARG A 65 5.03 -18.73 8.42
N ILE A 66 5.43 -19.01 7.17
CA ILE A 66 5.33 -18.06 6.05
C ILE A 66 3.86 -17.83 5.70
N VAL A 67 3.08 -18.90 5.54
CA VAL A 67 1.67 -18.84 5.14
C VAL A 67 0.85 -18.14 6.22
N LYS A 68 1.05 -18.46 7.49
CA LYS A 68 0.32 -17.82 8.60
C LYS A 68 0.61 -16.32 8.67
N ASN A 69 1.88 -15.93 8.57
CA ASN A 69 2.25 -14.51 8.52
C ASN A 69 1.63 -13.81 7.29
N SER A 70 1.59 -14.47 6.13
CA SER A 70 1.00 -13.89 4.92
C SER A 70 -0.53 -13.71 5.04
N ILE A 71 -1.23 -14.66 5.66
CA ILE A 71 -2.70 -14.61 5.82
C ILE A 71 -3.09 -13.59 6.89
N ASP A 72 -2.44 -13.61 8.05
CA ASP A 72 -2.77 -12.66 9.12
C ASP A 72 -2.47 -11.22 8.68
N ASN A 73 -1.41 -11.02 7.87
CA ASN A 73 -1.09 -9.70 7.31
C ASN A 73 -2.07 -9.26 6.22
N SER A 74 -2.67 -10.17 5.44
CA SER A 74 -3.60 -9.79 4.36
C SER A 74 -4.93 -9.23 4.89
N GLU A 75 -5.39 -9.69 6.05
CA GLU A 75 -6.59 -9.15 6.71
C GLU A 75 -6.26 -7.93 7.60
N LEU A 76 -5.15 -7.98 8.34
CA LEU A 76 -4.80 -6.94 9.31
C LEU A 76 -4.34 -5.65 8.61
N LYS A 77 -3.60 -5.73 7.51
CA LYS A 77 -3.06 -4.58 6.79
C LYS A 77 -4.14 -3.62 6.30
N PRO A 78 -5.18 -4.06 5.55
CA PRO A 78 -6.29 -3.19 5.17
C PRO A 78 -7.04 -2.57 6.35
N GLN A 79 -7.21 -3.34 7.45
CA GLN A 79 -7.88 -2.83 8.65
C GLN A 79 -7.07 -1.71 9.32
N MET A 80 -5.75 -1.87 9.41
CA MET A 80 -4.85 -0.86 9.97
C MET A 80 -4.77 0.39 9.09
N ILE A 81 -4.68 0.23 7.76
CA ILE A 81 -4.68 1.37 6.83
C ILE A 81 -5.99 2.16 6.96
N ARG A 82 -7.14 1.48 7.06
CA ARG A 82 -8.44 2.17 7.32
C ARG A 82 -8.48 2.93 8.63
N ARG A 83 -7.70 2.56 9.65
CA ARG A 83 -7.61 3.34 10.90
C ARG A 83 -6.93 4.69 10.69
N LEU A 84 -6.13 4.87 9.63
CA LEU A 84 -5.57 6.18 9.28
C LEU A 84 -6.66 7.19 8.87
N GLU A 85 -7.78 6.71 8.30
CA GLU A 85 -8.92 7.55 7.91
C GLU A 85 -9.68 8.14 9.11
N ASN A 86 -9.25 7.84 10.34
CA ASN A 86 -9.89 8.39 11.51
C ASN A 86 -9.65 9.92 11.60
N PRO A 87 -10.69 10.72 11.89
CA PRO A 87 -10.51 12.16 12.11
C PRO A 87 -9.84 12.50 13.45
N ASP A 88 -9.77 11.55 14.38
CA ASP A 88 -9.06 11.69 15.65
C ASP A 88 -7.54 11.54 15.42
N PRO A 89 -6.74 12.58 15.70
CA PRO A 89 -5.30 12.54 15.44
C PRO A 89 -4.58 11.49 16.31
N GLY A 90 -5.06 11.22 17.52
CA GLY A 90 -4.47 10.20 18.40
C GLY A 90 -4.64 8.80 17.82
N ILE A 91 -5.81 8.49 17.24
CA ILE A 91 -6.04 7.21 16.56
C ILE A 91 -5.18 7.08 15.30
N THR A 92 -5.11 8.15 14.49
CA THR A 92 -4.29 8.16 13.27
C THR A 92 -2.81 8.00 13.58
N TRP A 93 -2.30 8.66 14.62
CA TRP A 93 -0.92 8.53 15.06
C TRP A 93 -0.59 7.12 15.54
N GLN A 94 -1.50 6.51 16.31
CA GLN A 94 -1.31 5.14 16.75
C GLN A 94 -1.30 4.19 15.55
N ALA A 95 -2.22 4.38 14.59
CA ALA A 95 -2.24 3.58 13.37
C ALA A 95 -0.96 3.78 12.54
N LEU A 96 -0.43 4.99 12.43
CA LEU A 96 0.83 5.28 11.74
C LEU A 96 2.00 4.52 12.39
N LYS A 97 2.13 4.56 13.72
CA LYS A 97 3.15 3.79 14.46
C LYS A 97 2.98 2.28 14.30
N ASP A 98 1.73 1.79 14.32
CA ASP A 98 1.44 0.37 14.13
C ASP A 98 1.86 -0.10 12.72
N LEU A 99 1.64 0.73 11.69
CA LEU A 99 2.07 0.45 10.31
C LEU A 99 3.59 0.53 10.16
N GLU A 100 4.22 1.53 10.77
CA GLU A 100 5.68 1.72 10.77
C GLU A 100 6.39 0.51 11.40
N ALA A 101 5.93 0.07 12.59
CA ALA A 101 6.49 -1.08 13.29
C ALA A 101 6.41 -2.39 12.48
N LYS A 102 5.51 -2.44 11.49
CA LYS A 102 5.33 -3.58 10.58
C LYS A 102 6.05 -3.41 9.24
N GLY A 103 6.67 -2.25 8.99
CA GLY A 103 7.29 -1.89 7.71
C GLY A 103 6.29 -1.63 6.58
N TRP A 104 5.00 -1.42 6.92
CA TRP A 104 3.93 -1.24 5.93
C TRP A 104 3.80 0.20 5.43
N LEU A 105 4.52 1.14 6.02
CA LEU A 105 4.60 2.49 5.50
C LEU A 105 5.54 2.58 4.31
N GLN A 106 6.56 1.71 4.21
CA GLN A 106 7.62 1.78 3.20
C GLN A 106 7.51 0.72 2.09
N ASP A 107 6.68 -0.32 2.28
CA ASP A 107 6.63 -1.48 1.36
C ASP A 107 5.67 -1.30 0.18
N GLY A 108 5.19 -0.07 -0.07
CA GLY A 108 4.20 0.25 -1.09
C GLY A 108 2.76 -0.15 -0.74
N SER A 109 2.48 -0.58 0.50
CA SER A 109 1.12 -0.99 0.91
C SER A 109 0.05 0.08 0.77
N LEU A 110 0.46 1.35 0.77
CA LEU A 110 -0.43 2.51 0.65
C LEU A 110 -0.74 2.86 -0.81
N TYR A 111 -0.07 2.23 -1.78
CA TYR A 111 -0.31 2.49 -3.20
C TYR A 111 -1.78 2.22 -3.56
N GLY A 112 -2.42 3.21 -4.19
CA GLY A 112 -3.83 3.13 -4.62
C GLY A 112 -4.86 3.23 -3.49
N TRP A 113 -4.44 3.44 -2.25
CA TRP A 113 -5.37 3.77 -1.17
C TRP A 113 -5.84 5.21 -1.29
N PHE A 114 -7.10 5.45 -0.88
CA PHE A 114 -7.71 6.78 -0.88
C PHE A 114 -8.16 7.11 0.54
N LEU A 115 -7.25 7.69 1.33
CA LEU A 115 -7.54 8.14 2.67
C LEU A 115 -8.45 9.37 2.62
N ARG A 116 -9.54 9.32 3.39
CA ARG A 116 -10.54 10.39 3.42
C ARG A 116 -10.66 10.92 4.83
N ARG A 117 -10.55 12.25 4.97
CA ARG A 117 -10.76 12.93 6.27
C ARG A 117 -9.82 12.47 7.39
N ALA A 118 -8.67 11.91 7.01
CA ALA A 118 -7.62 11.54 7.95
C ALA A 118 -7.02 12.79 8.58
N ASN A 119 -6.69 12.70 9.86
CA ASN A 119 -6.04 13.78 10.58
C ASN A 119 -4.58 13.45 10.88
N PHE A 120 -3.68 13.99 10.06
CA PHE A 120 -2.23 13.88 10.18
C PHE A 120 -1.59 15.15 10.73
N LYS A 121 -2.37 16.01 11.41
CA LYS A 121 -1.84 17.25 12.00
C LYS A 121 -0.62 16.94 12.87
N ASN A 122 0.49 17.63 12.60
CA ASN A 122 1.80 17.45 13.25
C ASN A 122 2.40 16.02 13.17
N ALA A 123 1.93 15.16 12.27
CA ALA A 123 2.48 13.82 12.09
C ALA A 123 3.85 13.86 11.38
N ASP A 124 4.70 12.86 11.66
CA ASP A 124 5.94 12.65 10.93
C ASP A 124 5.70 11.62 9.82
N LEU A 125 5.68 12.08 8.56
CA LEU A 125 5.36 11.27 7.38
C LEU A 125 6.58 11.03 6.48
N LEU A 126 7.78 11.42 6.89
CA LEU A 126 9.00 11.33 6.07
C LEU A 126 9.34 9.91 5.62
N ALA A 127 8.99 8.92 6.43
CA ALA A 127 9.22 7.51 6.11
C ALA A 127 8.04 6.84 5.37
N MET A 128 6.99 7.59 5.00
CA MET A 128 5.81 7.03 4.35
C MET A 128 5.98 7.03 2.83
N ASP A 129 5.77 5.87 2.20
CA ASP A 129 5.62 5.77 0.75
C ASP A 129 4.25 6.36 0.35
N THR A 130 4.31 7.51 -0.31
CA THR A 130 3.14 8.28 -0.75
C THR A 130 2.81 8.04 -2.22
N ASN A 131 3.59 7.22 -2.91
CA ASN A 131 3.37 6.95 -4.33
C ASN A 131 1.98 6.37 -4.55
N GLY A 132 1.18 7.02 -5.40
CA GLY A 132 -0.16 6.54 -5.71
C GLY A 132 -1.20 6.75 -4.59
N LEU A 133 -0.83 7.31 -3.44
CA LEU A 133 -1.72 7.54 -2.30
C LEU A 133 -2.63 8.75 -2.56
N GLY A 134 -3.92 8.59 -2.34
CA GLY A 134 -4.90 9.69 -2.36
C GLY A 134 -5.20 10.16 -0.94
N MET A 135 -5.15 11.47 -0.71
CA MET A 135 -5.52 12.12 0.54
C MET A 135 -6.57 13.18 0.27
N TYR A 136 -7.84 12.77 0.31
CA TYR A 136 -8.97 13.68 0.08
C TYR A 136 -9.49 14.24 1.41
N ARG A 137 -9.59 15.56 1.53
CA ARG A 137 -10.04 16.25 2.76
C ARG A 137 -9.21 15.89 4.00
N CYS A 138 -7.94 15.56 3.85
CA CYS A 138 -7.09 15.25 5.00
C CYS A 138 -6.58 16.54 5.66
N ASN A 139 -6.05 16.42 6.87
CA ASN A 139 -5.37 17.51 7.55
C ASN A 139 -3.89 17.18 7.71
N LEU A 140 -3.02 17.88 6.97
CA LEU A 140 -1.56 17.78 7.06
C LEU A 140 -0.94 18.98 7.79
N GLU A 141 -1.71 19.85 8.43
CA GLU A 141 -1.20 21.05 9.10
C GLU A 141 -0.04 20.71 10.04
N GLY A 142 1.14 21.32 9.82
CA GLY A 142 2.35 21.05 10.60
C GLY A 142 2.95 19.64 10.46
N ALA A 143 2.42 18.79 9.58
CA ALA A 143 3.01 17.49 9.30
C ALA A 143 4.37 17.64 8.62
N LYS A 144 5.31 16.74 8.94
CA LYS A 144 6.57 16.63 8.23
C LYS A 144 6.38 15.73 7.03
N ILE A 145 6.36 16.33 5.85
CA ILE A 145 6.23 15.66 4.56
C ILE A 145 7.00 16.48 3.53
N GLU A 146 7.69 15.80 2.62
CA GLU A 146 8.50 16.45 1.58
C GLU A 146 7.68 16.79 0.34
N GLU A 147 8.16 17.74 -0.46
CA GLU A 147 7.51 18.16 -1.70
C GLU A 147 7.46 17.00 -2.70
N GLU A 148 8.53 16.22 -2.77
CA GLU A 148 8.65 15.01 -3.58
C GLU A 148 7.59 13.98 -3.20
N GLN A 149 7.31 13.82 -1.90
CA GLN A 149 6.27 12.92 -1.42
C GLN A 149 4.87 13.38 -1.83
N LEU A 150 4.60 14.70 -1.80
CA LEU A 150 3.32 15.26 -2.20
C LEU A 150 3.12 15.19 -3.72
N ALA A 151 4.19 15.37 -4.50
CA ALA A 151 4.15 15.41 -5.96
C ALA A 151 3.83 14.05 -6.61
N VAL A 152 4.03 12.94 -5.91
CA VAL A 152 3.75 11.57 -6.40
C VAL A 152 2.42 10.99 -5.91
N MET A 153 1.63 11.78 -5.18
CA MET A 153 0.29 11.37 -4.74
C MET A 153 -0.70 11.35 -5.91
N THR A 154 -1.86 10.73 -5.71
CA THR A 154 -2.92 10.73 -6.73
C THR A 154 -3.91 11.85 -6.54
N ASP A 155 -4.17 12.27 -5.31
CA ASP A 155 -5.24 13.23 -4.99
C ASP A 155 -4.91 13.97 -3.69
N LEU A 156 -4.99 15.30 -3.72
CA LEU A 156 -4.82 16.17 -2.54
C LEU A 156 -6.01 17.11 -2.35
N ARG A 157 -7.12 16.90 -3.06
CA ARG A 157 -8.22 17.87 -3.08
C ARG A 157 -8.79 18.08 -1.70
N ARG A 158 -8.99 19.37 -1.40
CA ARG A 158 -9.52 19.86 -0.12
C ARG A 158 -8.68 19.47 1.10
N THR A 159 -7.44 19.03 0.89
CA THR A 159 -6.52 18.74 1.99
C THR A 159 -5.91 20.03 2.50
N ILE A 160 -5.81 20.14 3.82
CA ILE A 160 -5.06 21.22 4.47
C ILE A 160 -3.59 20.83 4.42
N MET A 161 -2.77 21.67 3.81
CA MET A 161 -1.34 21.47 3.58
C MET A 161 -0.53 21.73 4.86
N PRO A 162 0.77 21.36 4.90
CA PRO A 162 1.63 21.60 6.07
C PRO A 162 1.67 23.06 6.55
N ASP A 163 1.51 24.01 5.64
CA ASP A 163 1.45 25.45 5.95
C ASP A 163 0.07 25.92 6.49
N GLY A 164 -0.90 25.02 6.61
CA GLY A 164 -2.26 25.28 7.07
C GLY A 164 -3.21 25.80 6.00
N LYS A 165 -2.76 26.01 4.75
CA LYS A 165 -3.62 26.44 3.65
C LYS A 165 -4.30 25.25 2.97
N LEU A 166 -5.38 25.50 2.26
CA LEU A 166 -5.98 24.49 1.41
C LEU A 166 -5.09 24.23 0.21
N TYR A 167 -4.97 22.98 -0.21
CA TYR A 167 -4.28 22.58 -1.43
C TYR A 167 -4.83 23.32 -2.65
N ASP A 168 -3.93 23.89 -3.44
CA ASP A 168 -4.20 24.83 -4.54
C ASP A 168 -3.94 24.25 -5.94
N GLY A 169 -3.78 22.93 -6.05
CA GLY A 169 -3.55 22.28 -7.35
C GLY A 169 -2.13 22.38 -7.89
N ARG A 170 -1.15 22.87 -7.10
CA ARG A 170 0.23 23.10 -7.55
C ARG A 170 1.00 21.86 -8.00
N TYR A 171 0.59 20.67 -7.57
CA TYR A 171 1.25 19.43 -7.99
C TYR A 171 0.66 18.84 -9.28
N CYS A 172 -0.46 19.41 -9.76
CA CYS A 172 -1.15 18.95 -10.97
C CYS A 172 -1.41 17.43 -10.96
N LEU A 173 -1.83 16.90 -9.82
CA LEU A 173 -1.94 15.45 -9.64
C LEU A 173 -2.97 14.86 -10.59
N ILE A 174 -2.64 13.71 -11.15
CA ILE A 174 -3.47 13.06 -12.18
C ILE A 174 -4.89 12.76 -11.69
N GLY A 175 -5.07 12.39 -10.42
CA GLY A 175 -6.39 12.13 -9.86
C GLY A 175 -7.19 13.40 -9.61
N ASP A 176 -6.54 14.54 -9.35
CA ASP A 176 -7.23 15.82 -9.25
C ASP A 176 -7.85 16.20 -10.61
N LEU A 177 -7.02 16.15 -11.66
CA LEU A 177 -7.40 16.54 -13.03
C LEU A 177 -8.44 15.58 -13.62
N ALA A 178 -8.25 14.27 -13.43
CA ALA A 178 -9.23 13.27 -13.86
C ALA A 178 -10.58 13.50 -13.18
N TRP A 179 -10.59 13.84 -11.88
CA TRP A 179 -11.84 14.10 -11.18
C TRP A 179 -12.51 15.41 -11.61
N ALA A 180 -11.75 16.45 -11.94
CA ALA A 180 -12.28 17.69 -12.50
C ALA A 180 -13.02 17.40 -13.82
N GLN A 181 -12.40 16.64 -14.71
CA GLN A 181 -13.00 16.23 -15.99
C GLN A 181 -14.23 15.33 -15.78
N ASP A 182 -14.11 14.27 -14.98
CA ASP A 182 -15.14 13.23 -14.86
C ASP A 182 -16.38 13.70 -14.09
N ARG A 183 -16.20 14.54 -13.06
CA ARG A 183 -17.32 14.97 -12.20
C ARG A 183 -17.87 16.33 -12.51
N TYR A 184 -17.06 17.22 -13.08
CA TYR A 184 -17.44 18.61 -13.34
C TYR A 184 -17.41 18.96 -14.83
N GLY A 185 -16.93 18.06 -15.70
CA GLY A 185 -16.81 18.33 -17.13
C GLY A 185 -15.75 19.38 -17.48
N ILE A 186 -14.82 19.66 -16.55
CA ILE A 186 -13.79 20.68 -16.71
C ILE A 186 -12.64 20.08 -17.52
N ASP A 187 -12.47 20.52 -18.77
CA ASP A 187 -11.30 20.19 -19.57
C ASP A 187 -10.14 21.08 -19.16
N VAL A 188 -9.17 20.49 -18.47
CA VAL A 188 -8.00 21.18 -17.90
C VAL A 188 -7.13 21.90 -18.94
N ASN A 189 -7.28 21.58 -20.23
CA ASN A 189 -6.54 22.25 -21.30
C ASN A 189 -7.22 23.54 -21.80
N THR A 190 -8.51 23.69 -21.51
CA THR A 190 -9.35 24.80 -21.97
C THR A 190 -10.04 25.55 -20.83
N ALA A 191 -10.02 25.01 -19.62
CA ALA A 191 -10.58 25.60 -18.42
C ALA A 191 -9.92 26.93 -18.09
N THR A 192 -10.74 27.87 -17.65
CA THR A 192 -10.30 29.14 -17.10
C THR A 192 -9.66 28.94 -15.72
N HIS A 193 -8.79 29.88 -15.33
CA HIS A 193 -8.20 29.86 -13.99
C HIS A 193 -9.26 29.95 -12.89
N ASP A 194 -10.35 30.69 -13.12
CA ASP A 194 -11.48 30.79 -12.19
C ASP A 194 -12.20 29.45 -12.01
N GLU A 195 -12.42 28.68 -13.08
CA GLU A 195 -13.02 27.35 -13.01
C GLU A 195 -12.16 26.38 -12.20
N MET A 196 -10.84 26.37 -12.44
CA MET A 196 -9.92 25.50 -11.71
C MET A 196 -9.77 25.94 -10.24
N ALA A 197 -9.71 27.24 -9.96
CA ALA A 197 -9.67 27.75 -8.59
C ALA A 197 -10.94 27.38 -7.82
N ALA A 198 -12.11 27.51 -8.45
CA ALA A 198 -13.39 27.08 -7.89
C ALA A 198 -13.43 25.57 -7.62
N PHE A 199 -12.85 24.75 -8.52
CA PHE A 199 -12.73 23.30 -8.33
C PHE A 199 -11.89 22.93 -7.08
N TYR A 200 -10.77 23.63 -6.86
CA TYR A 200 -9.93 23.44 -5.68
C TYR A 200 -10.48 24.12 -4.41
N GLU A 201 -11.54 24.92 -4.52
CA GLU A 201 -12.13 25.69 -3.42
C GLU A 201 -11.15 26.72 -2.83
N VAL A 202 -10.32 27.34 -3.68
CA VAL A 202 -9.35 28.39 -3.31
C VAL A 202 -9.59 29.68 -4.12
N PRO A 203 -9.15 30.86 -3.63
CA PRO A 203 -9.14 32.08 -4.43
C PRO A 203 -8.30 31.91 -5.71
N VAL A 204 -8.68 32.59 -6.79
CA VAL A 204 -7.99 32.50 -8.08
C VAL A 204 -6.53 32.94 -7.98
N GLU A 205 -6.23 33.91 -7.14
CA GLU A 205 -4.86 34.37 -6.88
C GLU A 205 -4.02 33.27 -6.23
N THR A 206 -4.59 32.53 -5.28
CA THR A 206 -3.93 31.39 -4.62
C THR A 206 -3.68 30.25 -5.60
N TYR A 207 -4.67 29.93 -6.44
CA TYR A 207 -4.49 28.95 -7.52
C TYR A 207 -3.35 29.36 -8.47
N LEU A 208 -3.33 30.62 -8.92
CA LEU A 208 -2.30 31.16 -9.81
C LEU A 208 -0.90 31.16 -9.18
N GLU A 209 -0.78 31.44 -7.87
CA GLU A 209 0.47 31.27 -7.12
C GLU A 209 0.94 29.82 -7.16
N GLY A 210 0.03 28.87 -6.91
CA GLY A 210 0.29 27.44 -7.04
C GLY A 210 0.75 27.04 -8.44
N GLN A 211 0.12 27.55 -9.50
CA GLN A 211 0.53 27.23 -10.88
C GLN A 211 1.89 27.84 -11.26
N ARG A 212 2.22 29.04 -10.77
CA ARG A 212 3.57 29.64 -10.93
C ARG A 212 4.62 28.81 -10.21
N TRP A 213 4.32 28.34 -9.00
CA TRP A 213 5.17 27.41 -8.28
C TRP A 213 5.35 26.11 -9.08
N ALA A 214 4.27 25.54 -9.62
CA ALA A 214 4.30 24.29 -10.38
C ALA A 214 5.25 24.39 -11.57
N LYS A 215 5.13 25.48 -12.35
CA LYS A 215 5.97 25.76 -13.51
C LYS A 215 7.46 25.86 -13.15
N ALA A 216 7.79 26.35 -11.95
CA ALA A 216 9.18 26.51 -11.52
C ALA A 216 9.78 25.25 -10.88
N ASN A 217 8.97 24.35 -10.31
CA ASN A 217 9.46 23.29 -9.42
C ASN A 217 9.18 21.86 -9.91
N LEU A 218 8.10 21.58 -10.65
CA LEU A 218 7.69 20.21 -10.96
C LEU A 218 8.77 19.40 -11.68
N GLU A 219 9.48 19.99 -12.64
CA GLU A 219 10.54 19.30 -13.36
C GLU A 219 11.70 18.89 -12.43
N SER A 220 12.02 19.71 -11.43
CA SER A 220 13.05 19.39 -10.43
C SER A 220 12.63 18.26 -9.48
N LEU A 221 11.31 18.10 -9.27
CA LEU A 221 10.71 17.02 -8.50
C LEU A 221 10.52 15.74 -9.34
N GLY A 222 10.96 15.73 -10.60
CA GLY A 222 10.80 14.58 -11.51
C GLY A 222 9.37 14.40 -12.05
N VAL A 223 8.52 15.42 -11.92
CA VAL A 223 7.14 15.41 -12.43
C VAL A 223 7.08 16.19 -13.74
N THR A 224 6.55 15.55 -14.79
CA THR A 224 6.34 16.21 -16.08
C THR A 224 5.24 17.25 -15.96
N ALA A 225 5.60 18.53 -16.10
CA ALA A 225 4.65 19.63 -16.11
C ALA A 225 3.63 19.48 -17.26
N PRO A 226 2.31 19.58 -16.99
CA PRO A 226 1.29 19.56 -18.03
C PRO A 226 1.45 20.71 -19.04
N ASP A 227 1.02 20.47 -20.29
CA ASP A 227 1.13 21.47 -21.37
C ASP A 227 0.39 22.78 -21.07
N TYR A 228 -0.71 22.74 -20.32
CA TYR A 228 -1.47 23.95 -19.98
C TYR A 228 -0.67 24.92 -19.10
N LEU A 229 0.25 24.42 -18.25
CA LEU A 229 1.12 25.29 -17.42
C LEU A 229 2.06 26.15 -18.28
N ARG A 230 2.40 25.70 -19.48
CA ARG A 230 3.26 26.46 -20.40
C ARG A 230 2.57 27.73 -20.90
N LYS A 231 1.23 27.76 -20.90
CA LYS A 231 0.39 28.87 -21.37
C LYS A 231 0.05 29.90 -20.29
N LEU A 232 0.47 29.69 -19.03
CA LEU A 232 0.10 30.54 -17.89
C LEU A 232 0.49 32.03 -18.05
N ASP A 233 1.52 32.32 -18.85
CA ASP A 233 2.06 33.67 -19.07
C ASP A 233 1.71 34.26 -20.46
N ALA A 234 0.91 33.56 -21.28
CA ALA A 234 0.53 33.97 -22.64
C ALA A 234 -0.84 34.66 -22.66
#